data_AF-A0A9E4V6G5-F1
#
_entry.id   AF-A0A9E4V6G5-F1
#
_cell.length_a   1.000
_cell.length_b   1.000
_cell.length_c   1.000
_cell.angle_alpha   90.00
_cell.angle_beta   90.00
_cell.angle_gamma   90.00
#
_symmetry.space_group_name_H-M   'P 1'
#
loop_
_entity.id
_entity.type
_entity.pdbx_description
1 polymer ?
#
loop_
_entity_poly.entity_id
_entity_poly.type
_entity_poly.pdbx_seq_one_letter_code
_entity_poly.pdbx_strand_id
1 'polypeptide(L)' 'MADQEISMEEFRFMADRAGLGMDQEELEHLKPIYELYLEYTALVHSIDFGPEEMVLEFHPD' A
#
# COMPACT_ATOMS: atom_id res chain seq x y z
N MET A 1 9.82 -3.28 12.90
CA MET A 1 8.60 -3.32 12.08
C MET A 1 7.94 -1.97 12.30
N ALA A 2 7.87 -1.13 11.27
CA ALA A 2 7.25 0.17 11.42
C ALA A 2 5.74 -0.07 11.45
N ASP A 3 5.18 -0.02 12.65
CA ASP A 3 3.75 0.06 12.91
C ASP A 3 3.25 1.35 12.24
N GLN A 4 2.88 1.26 10.95
CA GLN A 4 2.25 2.38 10.27
C GLN A 4 0.75 2.37 10.62
N GLU A 5 0.46 2.48 11.91
CA GLU A 5 -0.88 2.81 12.39
C GLU A 5 -1.18 4.26 11.98
N ILE A 6 -2.16 4.39 11.10
CA ILE A 6 -2.60 5.68 10.56
C ILE A 6 -3.67 6.19 11.51
N SER A 7 -3.65 7.44 11.95
CA SER A 7 -4.72 7.92 12.84
C SER A 7 -6.09 7.91 12.16
N MET A 8 -7.17 7.87 12.93
CA MET A 8 -8.54 7.95 12.36
C MET A 8 -8.78 9.28 11.63
N GLU A 9 -8.16 10.37 12.09
CA GLU A 9 -8.26 11.68 11.44
C GLU A 9 -7.58 11.69 10.07
N GLU A 10 -6.39 11.11 9.96
CA GLU A 10 -5.68 10.92 8.69
C GLU A 10 -6.46 10.00 7.75
N PHE A 11 -6.99 8.89 8.28
CA PHE A 11 -7.79 7.95 7.49
C PHE A 11 -9.05 8.60 6.92
N ARG A 12 -9.76 9.41 7.73
CA ARG A 12 -10.90 10.20 7.28
C ARG A 12 -10.53 11.17 6.17
N PHE A 13 -9.42 11.89 6.32
CA PHE A 13 -8.95 12.81 5.28
C PHE A 13 -8.66 12.08 3.95
N MET A 14 -8.10 10.88 4.02
CA MET A 14 -7.85 10.04 2.85
C MET A 14 -9.15 9.55 2.19
N ALA A 15 -10.12 9.09 2.99
CA ALA A 15 -11.43 8.66 2.51
C ALA A 15 -12.21 9.82 1.85
N ASP A 16 -12.15 11.01 2.45
CA ASP A 16 -12.75 12.23 1.89
C ASP A 16 -12.09 12.63 0.57
N ARG A 17 -10.76 12.56 0.48
CA ARG A 17 -10.01 12.82 -0.76
C ARG A 17 -10.33 11.80 -1.86
N ALA A 18 -10.58 10.56 -1.49
CA ALA A 18 -11.01 9.51 -2.40
C ALA A 18 -12.49 9.68 -2.84
N GLY A 19 -13.22 10.62 -2.23
CA GLY A 19 -14.62 10.88 -2.54
C GLY A 19 -15.56 9.79 -2.02
N LEU A 20 -15.15 9.03 -1.00
CA LEU A 20 -15.95 7.94 -0.45
C LEU A 20 -17.16 8.42 0.35
N GLY A 21 -17.09 9.64 0.92
CA GLY A 21 -18.24 10.28 1.59
C GLY A 21 -18.84 9.45 2.73
N MET A 22 -17.98 8.72 3.45
CA MET A 22 -18.36 7.75 4.47
C MET A 22 -18.67 8.40 5.83
N ASP A 23 -19.57 7.79 6.58
CA ASP A 23 -19.82 8.14 7.97
C ASP A 23 -18.79 7.51 8.93
N GLN A 24 -18.88 7.87 10.22
CA GLN A 24 -17.91 7.42 11.23
C GLN A 24 -17.92 5.89 11.42
N GLU A 25 -19.08 5.25 11.33
CA GLU A 25 -19.22 3.80 11.51
C GLU A 25 -18.62 3.06 10.31
N GLU A 26 -18.88 3.56 9.10
CA GLU A 26 -18.27 3.06 7.87
C GLU A 26 -16.74 3.19 7.87
N LEU A 27 -16.22 4.32 8.36
CA LEU A 27 -14.77 4.54 8.50
C LEU A 27 -14.15 3.59 9.52
N GLU A 28 -14.81 3.35 10.65
CA GLU A 28 -14.36 2.40 11.67
C GLU A 28 -14.32 0.97 11.16
N HIS A 29 -15.26 0.60 10.28
CA HIS A 29 -15.24 -0.70 9.62
C HIS A 29 -14.18 -0.81 8.52
N LEU A 30 -13.94 0.25 7.75
CA LEU A 30 -13.00 0.23 6.62
C LEU A 30 -11.54 0.30 7.07
N LYS A 31 -11.24 1.05 8.13
CA LYS A 31 -9.90 1.26 8.65
C LYS A 31 -9.08 -0.03 8.88
N PRO A 32 -9.56 -1.05 9.60
CA PRO A 32 -8.78 -2.28 9.84
C PRO A 32 -8.51 -3.06 8.54
N ILE A 33 -9.41 -2.98 7.56
CA ILE A 33 -9.21 -3.59 6.24
C ILE A 33 -8.09 -2.84 5.50
N TYR A 34 -8.10 -1.51 5.57
CA TYR A 34 -7.07 -0.69 4.96
C TYR A 34 -5.69 -0.92 5.58
N GLU A 35 -5.61 -1.03 6.90
CA GLU A 35 -4.36 -1.33 7.62
C GLU A 35 -3.79 -2.69 7.24
N LEU A 36 -4.65 -3.72 7.11
CA LEU A 36 -4.24 -5.01 6.60
C LEU A 36 -3.62 -4.93 5.19
N TYR A 37 -4.22 -4.16 4.28
CA TYR A 37 -3.64 -3.95 2.95
C TYR A 37 -2.33 -3.15 2.99
N LEU A 38 -2.19 -2.22 3.92
CA LEU A 38 -0.95 -1.48 4.13
C LEU A 38 0.20 -2.41 4.53
N GLU A 39 -0.06 -3.37 5.42
CA GLU A 39 0.92 -4.40 5.80
C GLU A 39 1.32 -5.29 4.62
N TYR A 40 0.35 -5.74 3.82
CA TYR A 40 0.65 -6.56 2.65
C TYR A 40 1.45 -5.82 1.57
N THR A 41 1.15 -4.54 1.35
CA THR A 41 1.92 -3.73 0.40
C THR A 41 3.35 -3.49 0.90
N ALA A 42 3.53 -3.26 2.22
CA ALA A 42 4.87 -3.17 2.81
C ALA A 42 5.69 -4.46 2.63
N LEU A 43 5.06 -5.63 2.74
CA LEU A 43 5.70 -6.93 2.44
C LEU A 43 6.16 -7.02 0.99
N VAL A 44 5.33 -6.61 0.02
CA VAL A 44 5.72 -6.61 -1.41
C VAL A 44 6.89 -5.66 -1.66
N HIS A 45 6.87 -4.47 -1.06
CA HIS A 45 7.94 -3.48 -1.19
C HIS A 45 9.21 -3.83 -0.40
N SER A 46 9.14 -4.82 0.50
CA SER A 46 10.33 -5.36 1.20
C SER A 46 11.13 -6.34 0.35
N ILE A 47 10.61 -6.73 -0.82
CA ILE A 47 11.30 -7.62 -1.76
C ILE A 47 12.37 -6.81 -2.50
N ASP A 48 13.63 -7.08 -2.20
CA ASP A 48 14.76 -6.64 -3.01
C ASP A 48 14.83 -7.56 -4.24
N PHE A 49 14.45 -7.01 -5.40
CA PHE A 49 14.46 -7.76 -6.66
C PHE A 49 15.87 -8.04 -7.19
N GLY A 50 16.92 -7.54 -6.51
CA GLY A 50 18.29 -7.62 -7.00
C GLY A 50 18.47 -6.89 -8.34
N PRO A 51 19.69 -6.80 -8.87
CA PRO A 51 19.89 -6.28 -10.22
C PRO A 51 19.27 -7.27 -11.21
N GLU A 52 18.36 -6.78 -12.07
CA GLU A 52 17.95 -7.53 -13.26
C GLU A 52 19.20 -7.81 -14.11
N GLU A 53 19.53 -9.08 -14.31
CA GLU A 53 20.58 -9.50 -15.22
C GLU A 53 20.11 -9.16 -16.65
N MET A 54 20.55 -8.00 -17.18
CA MET A 54 20.38 -7.65 -18.59
C MET A 54 21.24 -8.58 -19.46
N VAL A 55 20.82 -9.82 -19.63
CA VAL A 55 21.45 -10.76 -20.57
C VAL A 55 20.65 -10.77 -21.87
N LEU A 56 20.81 -9.69 -22.64
CA LEU A 56 20.51 -9.69 -24.07
C LEU A 56 21.85 -9.74 -24.81
N GLU A 57 22.40 -10.95 -24.94
CA GLU A 57 23.50 -11.20 -25.87
C GLU A 57 22.94 -11.22 -27.29
N PHE A 58 23.07 -10.09 -28.01
CA PHE A 58 22.79 -10.06 -29.44
C PHE A 58 23.94 -10.74 -30.18
N HIS A 59 23.65 -11.87 -30.82
CA HIS A 59 24.52 -12.47 -31.82
C HIS A 59 24.09 -11.95 -33.21
N PRO A 60 24.91 -11.13 -33.89
CA PRO A 60 24.67 -10.81 -35.28
C PRO A 60 25.04 -12.01 -36.14
N ASP A 61 24.07 -12.56 -36.87
CA ASP A 61 24.31 -13.33 -38.10
C ASP A 61 24.72 -12.38 -39.25
#